data_AF-A0A0V1NWZ9-F1
#
_entry.id   AF-A0A0V1NWZ9-F1
#
_cell.length_a   1.000
_cell.length_b   1.000
_cell.length_c   1.000
_cell.angle_alpha   90.00
_cell.angle_beta   90.00
_cell.angle_gamma   90.00
#
_symmetry.space_group_name_H-M   'P 1'
#
loop_
_entity.id
_entity.type
_entity.pdbx_description
1 polymer ?
#
loop_
_entity_poly.entity_id
_entity_poly.type
_entity_poly.pdbx_seq_one_letter_code
_entity_poly.pdbx_strand_id
1 'polypeptide(L)'
;MSTKEFFYICLAILLRTILSLCGLVEFLETRVEISTPFNSWIRVKEAFALQNAGFSPYAGDAVHCNPILLIMFNFIDRSASWFTPFLFCLLDIIAAFLLSNATYLYRLKKQSTENLQKSQFAPNTKHLLLNENENTKMSQLHSCKNNIYDHELSFVLRIVLLYSKVGILIGKE
;
A
#
# COMPACT_ATOMS: atom_id res chain seq x y z
N MET A 1 -3.62 19.39 -3.95
CA MET A 1 -3.03 18.78 -2.74
C MET A 1 -3.13 19.76 -1.60
N SER A 2 -3.69 19.39 -0.45
CA SER A 2 -3.75 20.29 0.71
C SER A 2 -2.33 20.56 1.24
N THR A 3 -2.04 21.77 1.73
CA THR A 3 -0.71 22.15 2.26
C THR A 3 -0.22 21.19 3.35
N LYS A 4 -1.15 20.63 4.13
CA LYS A 4 -0.87 19.65 5.19
C LYS A 4 -0.45 18.28 4.63
N GLU A 5 -1.07 17.84 3.55
CA GLU A 5 -0.77 16.53 2.92
C GLU A 5 0.62 16.55 2.28
N PHE A 6 0.95 17.65 1.61
CA PHE A 6 2.29 17.87 1.09
C PHE A 6 3.33 17.87 2.22
N PHE A 7 3.04 18.54 3.34
CA PHE A 7 3.90 18.53 4.52
C PHE A 7 4.12 17.12 5.06
N TYR A 8 3.07 16.29 5.19
CA TYR A 8 3.22 14.91 5.66
C TYR A 8 4.04 14.03 4.70
N ILE A 9 3.87 14.20 3.39
CA ILE A 9 4.67 13.48 2.40
C ILE A 9 6.15 13.89 2.50
N CYS A 10 6.44 15.18 2.59
CA CYS A 10 7.81 15.68 2.79
C CYS A 10 8.41 15.14 4.09
N LEU A 11 7.65 15.15 5.19
CA LEU A 11 8.08 14.61 6.48
C LEU A 11 8.36 13.10 6.40
N ALA A 12 7.52 12.34 5.70
CA ALA A 12 7.71 10.91 5.51
C ALA A 12 8.97 10.59 4.70
N ILE A 13 9.21 11.33 3.61
CA ILE A 13 10.43 11.20 2.79
C ILE A 13 11.67 11.55 3.61
N LEU A 14 11.61 12.64 4.38
CA LEU A 14 12.70 13.04 5.27
C LEU A 14 12.99 11.96 6.31
N LEU A 15 11.96 11.45 7.00
CA LEU A 15 12.11 10.39 7.99
C LEU A 15 12.70 9.12 7.37
N ARG A 16 12.19 8.68 6.21
CA ARG A 16 12.72 7.52 5.47
C ARG A 16 14.21 7.71 5.18
N THR A 17 14.61 8.90 4.72
CA THR A 17 16.01 9.21 4.38
C THR A 17 16.90 9.19 5.63
N ILE A 18 16.46 9.81 6.73
CA ILE A 18 17.20 9.80 8.00
C ILE A 18 17.38 8.38 8.53
N LEU A 19 16.32 7.57 8.52
CA LEU A 19 16.37 6.18 8.96
C LEU A 19 17.35 5.35 8.13
N SER A 20 17.35 5.53 6.79
CA SER A 20 18.32 4.87 5.91
C SER A 20 19.76 5.32 6.18
N LEU A 21 20.00 6.63 6.39
CA LEU A 21 21.35 7.14 6.70
C LEU A 21 21.88 6.70 8.07
N CYS A 22 20.99 6.37 9.01
CA CYS A 22 21.35 5.90 10.34
C CYS A 22 21.80 4.42 10.35
N GLY A 23 21.75 3.72 9.22
CA GLY A 23 22.12 2.30 9.13
C GLY A 23 21.02 1.36 9.63
N LEU A 24 19.79 1.86 9.80
CA LEU A 24 18.68 1.05 10.32
C LEU A 24 18.28 -0.04 9.31
N VAL A 25 18.37 0.25 8.02
CA VAL A 25 18.00 -0.70 6.96
C VAL A 25 18.92 -1.93 7.03
N GLU A 26 20.23 -1.72 7.06
CA GLU A 26 21.24 -2.76 7.17
C GLU A 26 21.08 -3.55 8.47
N PHE A 27 20.79 -2.86 9.58
CA PHE A 27 20.54 -3.52 10.85
C PHE A 27 19.30 -4.43 10.80
N LEU A 28 18.19 -3.96 10.22
CA LEU A 28 16.94 -4.73 10.12
C LEU A 28 17.05 -5.90 9.15
N GLU A 29 17.82 -5.76 8.06
CA GLU A 29 18.03 -6.82 7.07
C GLU A 29 18.69 -8.07 7.66
N THR A 30 19.53 -7.91 8.70
CA THR A 30 20.17 -9.05 9.40
C THR A 30 19.23 -9.84 10.31
N ARG A 31 18.03 -9.32 10.60
CA ARG A 31 17.09 -9.94 11.53
C ARG A 31 16.10 -10.82 10.80
N VAL A 32 16.18 -12.13 11.02
CA VAL A 32 15.30 -13.13 10.41
C VAL A 32 13.82 -12.95 10.76
N GLU A 33 13.51 -12.32 11.90
CA GLU A 33 12.14 -11.98 12.32
C GLU A 33 11.48 -10.93 11.41
N ILE A 34 12.30 -10.12 10.72
CA ILE A 34 11.86 -8.95 9.95
C ILE A 34 12.13 -9.19 8.46
N SER A 35 13.29 -9.76 8.14
CA SER A 35 13.76 -10.13 6.80
C SER A 35 13.33 -11.56 6.46
N THR A 36 12.08 -11.72 6.05
CA THR A 36 11.52 -13.00 5.62
C THR A 36 11.81 -13.28 4.13
N PRO A 37 11.67 -14.53 3.66
CA PRO A 37 11.83 -14.87 2.23
C PRO A 37 10.92 -14.07 1.27
N PHE A 38 9.86 -13.45 1.80
CA PHE A 38 8.90 -12.69 1.01
C PHE A 38 9.20 -11.18 0.95
N ASN A 39 9.96 -10.63 1.90
CA ASN A 39 10.14 -9.17 2.05
C ASN A 39 11.61 -8.71 2.01
N SER A 40 12.56 -9.61 1.74
CA SER A 40 14.00 -9.30 1.81
C SER A 40 14.58 -8.87 0.45
N TRP A 41 15.12 -7.66 0.36
CA TRP A 41 15.77 -7.17 -0.85
C TRP A 41 17.11 -7.86 -1.13
N ILE A 42 17.88 -8.20 -0.09
CA ILE A 42 19.15 -8.95 -0.22
C ILE A 42 18.89 -10.28 -0.94
N ARG A 43 17.87 -11.02 -0.52
CA ARG A 43 17.47 -12.29 -1.11
C ARG A 43 17.07 -12.17 -2.58
N VAL A 44 16.40 -11.06 -2.96
CA VAL A 44 16.10 -10.76 -4.37
C VAL A 44 17.39 -10.53 -5.17
N LYS A 45 18.39 -9.85 -4.59
CA LYS A 45 19.71 -9.70 -5.23
C LYS A 45 20.46 -11.02 -5.35
N GLU A 46 20.37 -11.91 -4.36
CA GLU A 46 20.92 -13.27 -4.45
C GLU A 46 20.28 -14.06 -5.60
N ALA A 47 18.96 -13.93 -5.78
CA ALA A 47 18.25 -14.53 -6.90
C ALA A 47 18.74 -14.01 -8.26
N PHE A 48 19.02 -12.70 -8.36
CA PHE A 48 19.63 -12.14 -9.57
C PHE A 48 21.01 -12.73 -9.82
N ALA A 49 21.83 -12.90 -8.79
CA ALA A 49 23.15 -13.51 -8.91
C ALA A 49 23.07 -14.96 -9.40
N LEU A 50 22.14 -15.76 -8.88
CA LEU A 50 21.88 -17.13 -9.36
C LEU A 50 21.43 -17.15 -10.82
N GLN A 51 20.50 -16.27 -11.18
CA GLN A 51 20.02 -16.15 -12.56
C GLN A 51 21.15 -15.74 -13.52
N ASN A 52 22.02 -14.83 -13.10
CA ASN A 52 23.18 -14.39 -13.89
C ASN A 52 24.22 -15.50 -14.07
N ALA A 53 24.33 -16.40 -13.09
CA ALA A 53 25.19 -17.59 -13.14
C ALA A 53 24.58 -18.76 -13.94
N GLY A 54 23.38 -18.60 -14.52
CA GLY A 54 22.71 -19.63 -15.32
C GLY A 54 21.92 -20.65 -14.50
N PHE A 55 21.76 -20.42 -13.19
CA PHE A 55 20.93 -21.26 -12.33
C PHE A 55 19.50 -20.71 -12.23
N SER A 56 18.54 -21.60 -11.94
CA SER A 56 17.18 -21.14 -11.67
C SER A 56 17.18 -20.30 -10.37
N PRO A 57 16.61 -19.08 -10.37
CA PRO A 57 16.49 -18.27 -9.16
C PRO A 57 15.59 -18.92 -8.10
N TYR A 58 14.80 -19.93 -8.49
CA TYR A 58 13.92 -20.71 -7.63
C TYR A 58 14.51 -22.08 -7.24
N ALA A 59 15.75 -22.38 -7.64
CA ALA A 59 16.39 -23.66 -7.31
C ALA A 59 16.70 -23.83 -5.81
N GLY A 60 16.55 -22.77 -5.00
CA GLY A 60 16.75 -22.80 -3.55
C GLY A 60 15.77 -21.87 -2.81
N ASP A 61 16.00 -21.69 -1.51
CA ASP A 61 15.17 -20.83 -0.63
C ASP A 61 15.55 -19.33 -0.71
N ALA A 62 16.14 -18.92 -1.82
CA ALA A 62 16.54 -17.54 -2.03
C ALA A 62 15.30 -16.64 -2.16
N VAL A 63 14.32 -17.02 -2.99
CA VAL A 63 13.19 -16.15 -3.31
C VAL A 63 11.91 -16.94 -3.63
N HIS A 64 10.79 -16.47 -3.08
CA HIS A 64 9.44 -17.00 -3.36
C HIS A 64 8.50 -15.95 -3.96
N CYS A 65 9.03 -14.97 -4.70
CA CYS A 65 8.22 -13.95 -5.36
C CYS A 65 7.75 -14.41 -6.76
N ASN A 66 6.68 -13.78 -7.26
CA ASN A 66 6.13 -14.07 -8.59
C ASN A 66 7.19 -13.85 -9.70
N PRO A 67 7.38 -14.78 -10.65
CA PRO A 67 8.35 -14.64 -11.75
C PRO A 67 8.29 -13.32 -12.52
N ILE A 68 7.08 -12.78 -12.73
CA ILE A 68 6.90 -11.49 -13.42
C ILE A 68 7.53 -10.35 -12.61
N LEU A 69 7.36 -10.38 -11.29
CA LEU A 69 7.92 -9.39 -10.38
C LEU A 69 9.46 -9.48 -10.35
N LEU A 70 10.00 -10.70 -10.35
CA LEU A 70 11.45 -10.93 -10.37
C LEU A 70 12.10 -10.39 -11.65
N ILE A 71 11.48 -10.62 -12.81
CA ILE A 71 11.95 -10.08 -14.09
C ILE A 71 11.92 -8.54 -14.06
N MET A 72 10.83 -7.96 -13.57
CA MET A 72 10.69 -6.50 -13.44
C MET A 72 11.78 -5.92 -12.54
N PHE A 73 12.02 -6.51 -11.37
CA PHE A 73 13.04 -6.02 -10.45
C PHE A 73 14.47 -6.23 -10.99
N ASN A 74 14.75 -7.33 -11.69
CA ASN A 74 16.06 -7.52 -12.32
C ASN A 74 16.30 -6.48 -13.42
N PHE A 75 15.28 -6.15 -14.21
CA PHE A 75 15.36 -5.08 -15.21
C PHE A 75 15.66 -3.73 -14.57
N ILE A 76 14.93 -3.38 -13.50
CA ILE A 76 15.14 -2.12 -12.76
C ILE A 76 16.53 -2.07 -12.13
N ASP A 77 16.98 -3.16 -11.50
CA ASP A 77 18.29 -3.20 -10.85
C ASP A 77 19.43 -3.05 -11.88
N ARG A 78 19.33 -3.73 -13.03
CA ARG A 78 20.33 -3.62 -14.11
C ARG A 78 20.34 -2.26 -14.80
N SER A 79 19.16 -1.68 -15.06
CA SER A 79 19.07 -0.41 -15.81
C SER A 79 19.20 0.82 -14.93
N ALA A 80 18.77 0.74 -13.67
CA ALA A 80 18.68 1.88 -12.76
C ALA A 80 18.71 1.46 -11.27
N SER A 81 19.76 0.74 -10.83
CA SER A 81 19.87 0.34 -9.41
C SER A 81 19.76 1.52 -8.43
N TRP A 82 20.28 2.71 -8.82
CA TRP A 82 20.16 3.95 -8.05
C TRP A 82 18.71 4.42 -7.84
N PHE A 83 17.77 3.99 -8.68
CA PHE A 83 16.36 4.33 -8.60
C PHE A 83 15.58 3.44 -7.60
N THR A 84 16.13 2.27 -7.24
CA THR A 84 15.47 1.31 -6.34
C THR A 84 14.96 1.92 -5.02
N PRO A 85 15.74 2.76 -4.28
CA PRO A 85 15.24 3.38 -3.05
C PRO A 85 14.07 4.35 -3.30
N PHE A 86 14.11 5.08 -4.42
CA PHE A 86 13.03 5.98 -4.82
C PHE A 86 11.78 5.22 -5.21
N LEU A 87 11.93 4.09 -5.91
CA LEU A 87 10.82 3.19 -6.25
C LEU A 87 10.10 2.71 -5.00
N PHE A 88 10.83 2.26 -3.97
CA PHE A 88 10.20 1.84 -2.71
C PHE A 88 9.48 2.99 -2.01
N CYS A 89 10.07 4.19 -1.98
CA CYS A 89 9.42 5.36 -1.42
C CYS A 89 8.12 5.73 -2.17
N LEU A 90 8.15 5.64 -3.50
CA LEU A 90 6.97 5.87 -4.34
C LEU A 90 5.88 4.83 -4.06
N LEU A 91 6.25 3.55 -3.95
CA LEU A 91 5.32 2.47 -3.62
C LEU A 91 4.70 2.66 -2.23
N ASP A 92 5.46 3.14 -1.24
CA ASP A 92 4.94 3.46 0.09
C ASP A 92 3.88 4.57 0.04
N ILE A 93 4.09 5.62 -0.77
CA ILE A 93 3.13 6.72 -0.96
C ILE A 93 1.86 6.20 -1.65
N ILE A 94 2.01 5.39 -2.70
CA ILE A 94 0.88 4.77 -3.42
C ILE A 94 0.09 3.88 -2.45
N ALA A 95 0.77 3.04 -1.66
CA ALA A 95 0.14 2.17 -0.69
C ALA A 95 -0.63 2.97 0.37
N ALA A 96 -0.04 4.04 0.92
CA ALA A 96 -0.71 4.92 1.88
C ALA A 96 -1.98 5.55 1.29
N PHE A 97 -1.92 5.97 0.03
CA PHE A 97 -3.06 6.53 -0.67
C PHE A 97 -4.18 5.49 -0.90
N LEU A 98 -3.82 4.31 -1.41
CA LEU A 98 -4.77 3.21 -1.61
C LEU A 98 -5.42 2.78 -0.30
N LEU A 99 -4.64 2.66 0.77
CA LEU A 99 -5.13 2.27 2.09
C LEU A 99 -6.07 3.32 2.68
N SER A 100 -5.77 4.62 2.50
CA SER A 100 -6.66 5.71 2.91
C SER A 100 -8.02 5.60 2.23
N ASN A 101 -8.04 5.37 0.92
CA ASN A 101 -9.29 5.24 0.16
C ASN A 101 -10.05 3.97 0.52
N ALA A 102 -9.34 2.84 0.65
CA ALA A 102 -9.95 1.58 1.06
C ALA A 102 -10.60 1.69 2.45
N THR A 103 -9.91 2.33 3.40
CA THR A 103 -10.43 2.56 4.75
C THR A 103 -11.66 3.46 4.74
N TYR A 104 -11.66 4.50 3.90
CA TYR A 104 -12.82 5.37 3.71
C TYR A 104 -14.04 4.61 3.18
N LEU A 105 -13.86 3.86 2.08
CA LEU A 105 -14.94 3.05 1.49
C LEU A 105 -15.46 2.00 2.47
N TYR A 106 -14.57 1.33 3.19
CA TYR A 106 -14.92 0.36 4.21
C TYR A 106 -15.75 1.01 5.33
N ARG A 107 -15.35 2.19 5.79
CA ARG A 107 -16.08 2.94 6.83
C ARG A 107 -17.48 3.34 6.36
N LEU A 108 -17.64 3.82 5.14
CA LEU A 108 -18.97 4.16 4.59
C LEU A 108 -19.89 2.93 4.53
N LYS A 109 -19.36 1.80 4.06
CA LYS A 109 -20.11 0.53 4.02
C LYS A 109 -20.48 0.04 5.41
N LYS A 110 -19.56 0.16 6.36
CA LYS A 110 -19.80 -0.21 7.77
C LYS A 110 -20.87 0.68 8.39
N GLN A 111 -20.82 1.99 8.15
CA GLN A 111 -21.81 2.94 8.65
C GLN A 111 -23.22 2.66 8.11
N SER A 112 -23.37 2.39 6.81
CA SER A 112 -24.68 2.05 6.24
C SER A 112 -25.25 0.78 6.85
N THR A 113 -24.39 -0.22 7.11
CA THR A 113 -24.79 -1.47 7.76
C THR A 113 -25.21 -1.24 9.22
N GLU A 114 -24.43 -0.46 9.99
CA GLU A 114 -24.76 -0.09 11.39
C GLU A 114 -26.08 0.68 11.48
N ASN A 115 -26.35 1.58 10.53
CA ASN A 115 -27.61 2.34 10.49
C ASN A 115 -28.82 1.44 10.21
N LEU A 116 -28.69 0.44 9.34
CA LEU A 116 -29.75 -0.52 9.05
C LEU A 116 -30.03 -1.46 10.22
N GLN A 117 -29.00 -1.82 10.99
CA GLN A 117 -29.09 -2.74 12.12
C GLN A 117 -29.24 -2.03 13.48
N LYS A 118 -29.49 -0.71 13.48
CA LYS A 118 -29.52 0.14 14.68
C LYS A 118 -30.45 -0.36 15.80
N SER A 119 -31.53 -1.07 15.43
CA SER A 119 -32.51 -1.66 16.35
C SER A 119 -32.05 -2.99 16.98
N GLN A 120 -31.10 -3.69 16.38
CA GLN A 120 -30.60 -5.00 16.85
C GLN A 120 -29.46 -4.85 17.87
N PHE A 121 -28.84 -3.67 17.96
CA PHE A 121 -27.75 -3.42 18.90
C PHE A 121 -28.26 -3.18 20.32
N ALA A 122 -27.51 -3.69 21.31
CA ALA A 122 -27.79 -3.45 22.71
C ALA A 122 -27.73 -1.94 23.03
N PRO A 123 -28.58 -1.42 23.94
CA PRO A 123 -28.60 0.01 24.26
C PRO A 123 -27.24 0.54 24.78
N ASN A 124 -26.46 -0.31 25.46
CA ASN A 124 -25.13 0.05 25.97
C ASN A 124 -24.04 0.15 24.89
N THR A 125 -24.24 -0.40 23.69
CA THR A 125 -23.25 -0.34 22.60
C THR A 125 -23.43 0.87 21.68
N LYS A 126 -24.45 1.71 21.92
CA LYS A 126 -24.75 2.90 21.11
C LYS A 126 -23.58 3.89 21.02
N HIS A 127 -22.74 3.95 22.06
CA HIS A 127 -21.55 4.81 22.08
C HIS A 127 -20.40 4.29 21.18
N LEU A 128 -20.43 3.03 20.76
CA LEU A 128 -19.44 2.40 19.87
C LEU A 128 -19.81 2.57 18.38
N LEU A 129 -21.05 2.98 18.09
CA LEU A 129 -21.52 3.20 16.73
C LEU A 129 -20.84 4.44 16.14
N LEU A 130 -20.58 4.40 14.84
CA LEU A 130 -19.94 5.51 14.15
C LEU A 130 -20.77 6.80 14.27
N ASN A 131 -20.22 7.81 14.94
CA ASN A 131 -20.92 9.07 15.20
C ASN A 131 -21.19 9.86 13.90
N GLU A 132 -22.46 10.20 13.65
CA GLU A 132 -22.91 10.95 12.46
C GLU A 132 -22.17 12.29 12.27
N ASN A 133 -21.78 12.96 13.37
CA ASN A 133 -21.05 14.23 13.34
C ASN A 133 -19.57 14.07 12.90
N GLU A 134 -18.94 12.95 13.25
CA GLU A 134 -17.58 12.64 12.81
C GLU A 134 -17.56 12.23 11.34
N ASN A 135 -18.60 11.53 10.90
CA ASN A 135 -18.76 11.07 9.52
C ASN A 135 -19.02 12.22 8.54
N THR A 136 -19.77 13.25 8.94
CA THR A 136 -19.99 14.46 8.11
C THR A 136 -18.70 15.25 7.91
N LYS A 137 -17.92 15.47 8.98
CA LYS A 137 -16.61 16.14 8.88
C LYS A 137 -15.64 15.38 7.98
N MET A 138 -15.60 14.05 8.08
CA MET A 138 -14.75 13.21 7.23
C MET A 138 -15.21 13.16 5.77
N SER A 139 -16.52 13.11 5.52
CA SER A 139 -17.07 13.14 4.15
C SER A 139 -16.81 14.48 3.47
N GLN A 140 -16.88 15.59 4.21
CA GLN A 140 -16.50 16.92 3.71
C GLN A 140 -15.01 16.99 3.37
N LEU A 141 -14.13 16.48 4.25
CA LEU A 141 -12.69 16.40 3.99
C LEU A 141 -12.37 15.56 2.74
N HIS A 142 -13.03 14.41 2.56
CA HIS A 142 -12.85 13.56 1.38
C HIS A 142 -13.47 14.15 0.10
N SER A 143 -14.62 14.82 0.19
CA SER A 143 -15.25 15.49 -0.95
C SER A 143 -14.41 16.66 -1.45
N CYS A 144 -13.81 17.43 -0.54
CA CYS A 144 -12.82 18.46 -0.89
C CYS A 144 -11.56 17.84 -1.51
N LYS A 145 -11.18 16.62 -1.11
CA LYS A 145 -10.05 15.89 -1.67
C LYS A 145 -10.34 15.43 -3.11
N ASN A 146 -11.46 14.76 -3.36
CA ASN A 146 -11.81 14.26 -4.69
C ASN A 146 -11.85 15.37 -5.75
N ASN A 147 -12.49 16.51 -5.45
CA ASN A 147 -12.61 17.65 -6.37
C ASN A 147 -11.25 18.29 -6.75
N ILE A 148 -10.18 18.02 -6.00
CA ILE A 148 -8.82 18.55 -6.25
C ILE A 148 -7.94 17.54 -7.02
N TYR A 149 -8.28 16.25 -7.03
CA TYR A 149 -7.48 15.17 -7.64
C TYR A 149 -8.11 14.55 -8.89
N ASP A 150 -9.30 14.99 -9.31
CA ASP A 150 -10.10 14.35 -10.37
C ASP A 150 -9.41 14.22 -11.74
N HIS A 151 -8.38 15.02 -12.05
CA HIS A 151 -7.69 14.94 -13.34
C HIS A 151 -6.66 13.79 -13.44
N GLU A 152 -5.85 13.56 -12.39
CA GLU A 152 -4.80 12.52 -12.38
C GLU A 152 -5.30 11.19 -11.78
N LEU A 153 -6.30 11.26 -10.90
CA LEU A 153 -6.79 10.10 -10.15
C LEU A 153 -7.77 9.22 -10.94
N SER A 154 -8.36 9.76 -12.02
CA SER A 154 -9.26 9.05 -12.93
C SER A 154 -8.66 7.73 -13.44
N PHE A 155 -7.35 7.69 -13.73
CA PHE A 155 -6.71 6.51 -14.31
C PHE A 155 -6.52 5.37 -13.30
N VAL A 156 -5.89 5.67 -12.15
CA VAL A 156 -5.62 4.66 -11.11
C VAL A 156 -6.92 4.20 -10.44
N LEU A 157 -7.87 5.10 -10.21
CA LEU A 157 -9.18 4.75 -9.65
C LEU A 157 -10.01 3.92 -10.64
N ARG A 158 -9.92 4.16 -11.96
CA ARG A 158 -10.52 3.28 -12.97
C ARG A 158 -9.94 1.88 -12.95
N ILE A 159 -8.62 1.73 -12.79
CA ILE A 159 -7.97 0.41 -12.69
C ILE A 159 -8.46 -0.30 -11.42
N VAL A 160 -8.45 0.36 -10.26
CA VAL A 160 -8.89 -0.24 -8.99
C VAL A 160 -10.40 -0.58 -9.02
N LEU A 161 -11.24 0.27 -9.62
CA LEU A 161 -12.67 0.00 -9.81
C LEU A 161 -12.91 -1.13 -10.83
N LEU A 162 -12.09 -1.27 -11.88
CA LEU A 162 -12.13 -2.41 -12.80
C LEU A 162 -11.84 -3.71 -12.06
N TYR A 163 -10.80 -3.76 -11.23
CA TYR A 163 -10.50 -4.95 -10.42
C TYR A 163 -11.59 -5.29 -9.40
N SER A 164 -12.18 -4.28 -8.74
CA SER A 164 -13.30 -4.47 -7.81
C SER A 164 -14.57 -4.98 -8.50
N LYS A 165 -14.86 -4.49 -9.72
CA LYS A 165 -16.03 -4.90 -10.51
C LYS A 165 -15.87 -6.30 -11.10
N VAL A 166 -14.64 -6.70 -11.46
CA VAL A 166 -14.30 -8.07 -11.86
C VAL A 166 -14.42 -9.05 -10.68
N GLY A 167 -13.96 -8.68 -9.47
CA GLY A 167 -14.11 -9.51 -8.27
C GLY A 167 -15.57 -9.75 -7.87
N ILE A 168 -16.47 -8.79 -8.12
CA ILE A 168 -17.92 -8.93 -7.87
C ILE A 168 -18.61 -9.85 -8.88
N LEU A 169 -18.07 -9.97 -10.10
CA LEU A 169 -18.61 -10.88 -11.13
C LEU A 169 -18.17 -12.34 -10.93
N ILE A 170 -17.04 -12.58 -10.27
CA ILE A 170 -16.51 -13.92 -10.00
C ILE A 170 -17.10 -14.52 -8.70
N GLY A 171 -17.63 -13.69 -7.79
CA GLY A 171 -18.29 -14.14 -6.55
C GLY A 171 -19.78 -14.46 -6.68
N LYS A 172 -20.28 -14.66 -7.91
CA LYS A 172 -21.65 -15.10 -8.21
C LYS A 172 -21.61 -16.44 -8.97
N GLU A 173 -21.09 -17.47 -8.31
CA GLU A 173 -21.46 -18.87 -8.54
C GLU A 173 -21.77 -19.51 -7.19
#